data_AF-A0A7H0HHR4-F1
#
_entry.id   AF-A0A7H0HHR4-F1
#
_cell.length_a   1.000
_cell.length_b   1.000
_cell.length_c   1.000
_cell.angle_alpha   90.00
_cell.angle_beta   90.00
_cell.angle_gamma   90.00
#
_symmetry.space_group_name_H-M   'P 1'
#
loop_
_entity.id
_entity.type
_entity.pdbx_description
1 polymer ?
#
loop_
_entity_poly.entity_id
_entity_poly.type
_entity_poly.pdbx_seq_one_letter_code
_entity_poly.pdbx_strand_id
1 'polypeptide(L)'
;MSVPPKTPPRFVPTLTDVVHDGGAPVVRTTLASAMQKAGVVPPPPPPAASQPARRLPDDIEEQLIHRVMQRVDVVLDLRLREAIATVVQEQTRSIVPRLREEVESVVRDAVYEAVAQELSGSDAKGA
;
A
#
# COMPACT_ATOMS: atom_id res chain seq x y z
N MET A 1 -31.77 -26.36 -31.52
CA MET A 1 -30.99 -26.41 -30.27
C MET A 1 -30.27 -25.07 -30.12
N SER A 2 -30.85 -24.11 -29.38
CA SER A 2 -30.28 -22.77 -29.20
C SER A 2 -29.47 -22.73 -27.90
N VAL A 3 -28.19 -22.40 -27.99
CA VAL A 3 -27.31 -22.27 -26.81
C VAL A 3 -27.36 -20.82 -26.34
N PRO A 4 -27.63 -20.54 -25.05
CA PRO A 4 -27.73 -19.16 -24.56
C PRO A 4 -26.34 -18.48 -24.55
N PRO A 5 -26.25 -17.17 -24.85
CA PRO A 5 -24.99 -16.45 -24.84
C PRO A 5 -24.44 -16.30 -23.42
N LYS A 6 -23.14 -16.56 -23.24
CA LYS A 6 -22.43 -16.38 -21.96
C LYS A 6 -22.33 -14.89 -21.63
N THR A 7 -23.14 -14.44 -20.68
CA THR A 7 -23.09 -13.09 -20.13
C THR A 7 -21.77 -12.89 -19.38
N PRO A 8 -20.95 -11.88 -19.72
CA PRO A 8 -19.72 -11.62 -18.97
C PRO A 8 -20.03 -11.10 -17.55
N PRO A 9 -19.20 -11.44 -16.55
CA PRO A 9 -19.42 -11.04 -15.17
C PRO A 9 -19.37 -9.51 -15.02
N ARG A 10 -20.34 -8.96 -14.28
CA ARG A 10 -20.61 -7.51 -14.16
C ARG A 10 -19.89 -6.80 -13.00
N PHE A 11 -18.87 -7.38 -12.40
CA PHE A 11 -18.16 -6.72 -11.31
C PHE A 11 -16.67 -6.97 -11.39
N VAL A 12 -16.01 -6.13 -12.19
CA VAL A 12 -14.58 -5.87 -12.04
C VAL A 12 -14.49 -4.44 -11.53
N PRO A 13 -14.26 -4.21 -10.22
CA PRO A 13 -13.90 -2.88 -9.76
C PRO A 13 -12.53 -2.55 -10.35
N THR A 14 -12.47 -1.56 -11.23
CA THR A 14 -11.20 -1.02 -11.71
C THR A 14 -10.59 -0.19 -10.59
N LEU A 15 -9.44 -0.62 -10.07
CA LEU A 15 -8.59 0.19 -9.21
C LEU A 15 -8.04 1.37 -10.05
N THR A 16 -8.78 2.47 -10.10
CA THR A 16 -8.26 3.77 -10.54
C THR A 16 -7.93 4.56 -9.29
N ASP A 17 -6.69 4.44 -8.81
CA ASP A 17 -5.98 5.54 -8.18
C ASP A 17 -4.49 5.20 -8.09
N VAL A 18 -3.66 6.00 -8.76
CA VAL A 18 -2.21 5.98 -8.63
C VAL A 18 -1.86 7.06 -7.59
N VAL A 19 -1.60 6.64 -6.35
CA VAL A 19 -1.08 7.53 -5.31
C VAL A 19 0.34 7.91 -5.72
N HIS A 20 0.51 9.14 -6.18
CA HIS A 20 1.83 9.74 -6.36
C HIS A 20 2.28 10.23 -4.99
N ASP A 21 3.10 9.45 -4.30
CA ASP A 21 3.78 9.92 -3.10
C ASP A 21 4.58 11.20 -3.43
N GLY A 22 4.26 12.24 -2.66
CA GLY A 22 4.75 13.60 -2.85
C GLY A 22 6.26 13.69 -3.05
N GLY A 23 6.65 14.55 -4.00
CA GLY A 23 8.01 14.75 -4.44
C GLY A 23 9.01 14.91 -3.30
N ALA A 24 10.06 14.09 -3.35
CA ALA A 24 11.29 14.32 -2.62
C ALA A 24 11.89 15.68 -3.03
N PRO A 25 12.36 16.51 -2.08
CA PRO A 25 13.04 17.74 -2.42
C PRO A 25 14.39 17.38 -3.05
N VAL A 26 14.54 17.71 -4.34
CA VAL A 26 15.85 17.70 -5.01
C VAL A 26 16.68 18.80 -4.35
N VAL A 27 17.49 18.44 -3.36
CA VAL A 27 18.55 19.30 -2.84
C VAL A 27 19.59 19.42 -3.95
N ARG A 28 19.43 20.45 -4.78
CA ARG A 28 20.48 20.95 -5.67
C ARG A 28 21.55 21.57 -4.78
N THR A 29 22.50 20.77 -4.31
CA THR A 29 23.71 21.30 -3.68
C THR A 29 24.48 22.05 -4.74
N THR A 30 24.34 23.37 -4.74
CA THR A 30 25.20 24.31 -5.44
C THR A 30 26.61 24.17 -4.88
N LEU A 31 27.45 23.36 -5.52
CA LEU A 31 28.91 23.36 -5.36
C LEU A 31 29.51 24.62 -6.04
N ALA A 32 29.01 25.79 -5.64
CA ALA A 32 29.44 27.08 -6.13
C ALA A 32 29.76 28.00 -4.95
N SER A 33 30.68 27.60 -4.08
CA SER A 33 31.48 28.54 -3.27
C SER A 33 32.55 27.79 -2.46
N ALA A 34 33.72 27.55 -3.06
CA ALA A 34 34.99 27.38 -2.34
C ALA A 34 36.17 27.40 -3.32
N MET A 35 36.17 28.37 -4.25
CA MET A 35 37.33 28.60 -5.13
C MET A 35 37.83 30.01 -4.85
N GLN A 36 38.59 30.14 -3.77
CA GLN A 36 39.48 31.27 -3.48
C GLN A 36 40.31 30.98 -2.23
N LYS A 37 41.43 30.28 -2.40
CA LYS A 37 42.72 30.69 -1.83
C LYS A 37 43.85 29.77 -2.28
N ALA A 38 44.98 30.43 -2.54
CA ALA A 38 46.33 29.91 -2.72
C ALA A 38 46.61 29.18 -4.05
N GLY A 39 47.31 29.91 -4.92
CA GLY A 39 47.99 29.34 -6.06
C GLY A 39 49.11 28.40 -5.63
N VAL A 40 49.03 27.17 -6.12
CA VAL A 40 50.15 26.32 -6.53
C VAL A 40 49.62 25.58 -7.75
N VAL A 41 50.25 25.76 -8.91
CA VAL A 41 49.93 25.01 -10.13
C VAL A 41 50.39 23.56 -9.93
N PRO A 42 49.50 22.55 -9.85
CA PRO A 42 49.91 21.16 -10.03
C PRO A 42 50.01 20.87 -11.54
N PRO A 43 50.87 19.94 -11.98
CA PRO A 43 50.89 19.49 -13.37
C PRO A 43 49.51 18.92 -13.77
N PRO A 44 49.12 18.99 -15.05
CA PRO A 44 47.80 18.55 -15.49
C PRO A 44 47.61 17.06 -15.14
N PRO A 45 46.48 16.67 -14.51
CA PRO A 45 46.15 15.25 -14.41
C PRO A 45 45.98 14.69 -15.82
N PRO A 46 46.36 13.42 -16.09
CA PRO A 46 46.00 12.78 -17.34
C PRO A 46 44.48 12.88 -17.51
N PRO A 47 43.96 12.99 -18.74
CA PRO A 47 42.52 12.92 -18.94
C PRO A 47 42.06 11.63 -18.30
N ALA A 48 41.24 11.74 -17.24
CA ALA A 48 40.47 10.64 -16.75
C ALA A 48 39.66 10.17 -17.95
N ALA A 49 40.15 9.12 -18.61
CA ALA A 49 39.38 8.42 -19.60
C ALA A 49 38.07 8.09 -18.89
N SER A 50 36.99 8.72 -19.32
CA SER A 50 35.64 8.24 -19.07
C SER A 50 35.69 6.78 -19.47
N GLN A 51 35.80 5.90 -18.47
CA GLN A 51 35.80 4.48 -18.74
C GLN A 51 34.46 4.24 -19.45
N PRO A 52 34.46 3.74 -20.69
CA PRO A 52 33.20 3.37 -21.31
C PRO A 52 32.58 2.37 -20.34
N ALA A 53 31.33 2.62 -19.93
CA ALA A 53 30.56 1.62 -19.21
C ALA A 53 30.75 0.31 -19.97
N ARG A 54 31.50 -0.64 -19.38
CA ARG A 54 31.74 -1.94 -20.00
C ARG A 54 30.35 -2.52 -20.19
N ARG A 55 29.84 -2.47 -21.42
CA ARG A 55 28.57 -3.10 -21.76
C ARG A 55 28.77 -4.57 -21.42
N LEU A 56 28.00 -5.02 -20.44
CA LEU A 56 28.00 -6.41 -20.08
C LEU A 56 27.47 -7.17 -21.32
N PRO A 57 28.07 -8.30 -21.72
CA PRO A 57 27.50 -9.13 -22.78
C PRO A 57 26.02 -9.40 -22.49
N ASP A 58 25.16 -9.24 -23.49
CA ASP A 58 23.70 -9.29 -23.34
C ASP A 58 23.23 -10.58 -22.62
N ASP A 59 23.89 -11.72 -22.88
CA ASP A 59 23.63 -13.01 -22.21
C ASP A 59 23.81 -12.96 -20.69
N ILE A 60 24.78 -12.19 -20.20
CA ILE A 60 25.06 -12.05 -18.76
C ILE A 60 24.02 -11.12 -18.13
N GLU A 61 23.60 -10.07 -18.83
CA GLU A 61 22.53 -9.18 -18.37
C GLU A 61 21.22 -9.96 -18.20
N GLU A 62 20.84 -10.78 -19.17
CA GLU A 62 19.66 -11.64 -19.07
C GLU A 62 19.75 -12.60 -17.87
N GLN A 63 20.89 -13.25 -17.66
CA GLN A 63 21.08 -14.13 -16.50
C GLN A 63 20.98 -13.39 -15.16
N LEU A 64 21.46 -12.15 -15.10
CA LEU A 64 21.31 -11.30 -13.92
C LEU A 64 19.85 -10.91 -13.70
N ILE A 65 19.12 -10.55 -14.74
CA ILE A 65 17.69 -10.22 -14.65
C ILE A 65 16.92 -11.42 -14.08
N HIS A 66 17.10 -12.62 -14.63
CA HIS A 66 16.40 -13.81 -14.13
C HIS A 66 16.70 -14.10 -12.66
N ARG A 67 17.97 -13.95 -12.26
CA ARG A 67 18.40 -14.15 -10.87
C ARG A 67 17.81 -13.08 -9.95
N VAL A 68 17.75 -11.83 -10.40
CA VAL A 68 17.16 -10.72 -9.64
C VAL A 68 15.66 -10.93 -9.50
N MET A 69 14.95 -11.27 -10.58
CA MET A 69 13.52 -11.55 -10.57
C MET A 69 13.20 -12.66 -9.57
N GLN A 70 13.90 -13.79 -9.63
CA GLN A 70 13.71 -14.90 -8.68
C GLN A 70 13.97 -14.48 -7.22
N ARG A 71 15.00 -13.67 -6.98
CA ARG A 71 15.29 -13.17 -5.64
C ARG A 71 14.25 -12.17 -5.16
N VAL A 72 13.79 -11.29 -6.04
CA VAL A 72 12.75 -10.30 -5.76
C VAL A 72 11.44 -11.01 -5.44
N ASP A 73 11.06 -12.03 -6.19
CA ASP A 73 9.82 -12.80 -5.96
C ASP A 73 9.77 -13.37 -4.54
N VAL A 74 10.85 -14.01 -4.08
CA VAL A 74 10.92 -14.55 -2.71
C VAL A 74 10.84 -13.46 -1.65
N VAL A 75 11.53 -12.33 -1.87
CA VAL A 75 11.51 -11.20 -0.93
C VAL A 75 10.12 -10.55 -0.90
N LEU A 76 9.47 -10.40 -2.05
CA LEU A 76 8.13 -9.84 -2.17
C LEU A 76 7.10 -10.74 -1.50
N ASP A 77 7.16 -12.07 -1.68
CA ASP A 77 6.24 -13.00 -1.00
C ASP A 77 6.35 -12.88 0.52
N LEU A 78 7.58 -12.84 1.06
CA LEU A 78 7.80 -12.66 2.50
C LEU A 78 7.24 -11.32 2.98
N ARG A 79 7.56 -10.22 2.30
CA ARG A 79 7.09 -8.88 2.65
C ARG A 79 5.57 -8.77 2.56
N LEU A 80 4.96 -9.39 1.55
CA LEU A 80 3.53 -9.43 1.38
C LEU A 80 2.85 -10.17 2.52
N ARG A 81 3.38 -11.34 2.92
CA ARG A 81 2.87 -12.09 4.08
C ARG A 81 2.96 -11.29 5.37
N GLU A 82 4.08 -10.62 5.62
CA GLU A 82 4.27 -9.75 6.79
C GLU A 82 3.29 -8.58 6.80
N ALA A 83 3.11 -7.91 5.65
CA ALA A 83 2.18 -6.80 5.51
C ALA A 83 0.73 -7.25 5.75
N ILE A 84 0.31 -8.38 5.16
CA ILE A 84 -1.02 -8.96 5.38
C ILE A 84 -1.22 -9.31 6.85
N ALA A 85 -0.25 -9.95 7.50
CA ALA A 85 -0.34 -10.32 8.91
C ALA A 85 -0.55 -9.08 9.79
N THR A 86 0.16 -7.99 9.49
CA THR A 86 0.03 -6.71 10.21
C THR A 86 -1.37 -6.13 10.03
N VAL A 87 -1.85 -6.02 8.79
CA VAL A 87 -3.18 -5.47 8.49
C VAL A 87 -4.29 -6.32 9.12
N VAL A 88 -4.20 -7.64 9.02
CA VAL A 88 -5.20 -8.54 9.61
C VAL A 88 -5.19 -8.42 11.14
N GLN A 89 -4.03 -8.28 11.77
CA GLN A 89 -3.93 -8.10 13.22
C GLN A 89 -4.55 -6.77 13.66
N GLU A 90 -4.25 -5.68 12.94
CA GLU A 90 -4.83 -4.35 13.20
C GLU A 90 -6.35 -4.34 12.98
N GLN A 91 -6.84 -4.93 11.90
CA GLN A 91 -8.26 -5.07 11.61
C GLN A 91 -8.96 -5.94 12.67
N THR A 92 -8.43 -7.11 13.01
CA THR A 92 -9.01 -8.00 14.03
C THR A 92 -9.08 -7.29 15.38
N ARG A 93 -8.02 -6.58 15.77
CA ARG A 93 -7.96 -5.82 17.02
C ARG A 93 -8.97 -4.68 17.08
N SER A 94 -9.26 -4.05 15.94
CA SER A 94 -10.19 -2.92 15.86
C SER A 94 -11.65 -3.32 15.66
N ILE A 95 -11.94 -4.51 15.11
CA ILE A 95 -13.31 -4.99 14.87
C ILE A 95 -14.03 -5.30 16.19
N VAL A 96 -13.40 -5.98 17.14
CA VAL A 96 -14.04 -6.39 18.41
C VAL A 96 -14.66 -5.21 19.19
N PRO A 97 -13.95 -4.10 19.47
CA PRO A 97 -14.55 -2.97 20.18
C PRO A 97 -15.68 -2.31 19.40
N ARG A 98 -15.55 -2.16 18.07
CA ARG A 98 -16.59 -1.59 17.21
C ARG A 98 -17.87 -2.44 17.21
N LEU A 99 -17.72 -3.76 17.13
CA LEU A 99 -18.85 -4.68 17.23
C LEU A 99 -19.53 -4.60 18.60
N ARG A 100 -18.76 -4.43 19.68
CA ARG A 100 -19.32 -4.27 21.02
C ARG A 100 -20.19 -3.02 21.11
N GLU A 101 -19.71 -1.89 20.58
CA GLU A 101 -20.46 -0.62 20.54
C GLU A 101 -21.76 -0.77 19.72
N GLU A 102 -21.67 -1.40 18.55
CA GLU A 102 -22.83 -1.65 17.68
C GLU A 102 -23.87 -2.54 18.35
N VAL A 103 -23.42 -3.66 18.95
CA VAL A 103 -24.30 -4.58 19.70
C VAL A 103 -24.94 -3.87 20.88
N GLU A 104 -24.21 -3.03 21.60
CA GLU A 104 -24.77 -2.25 22.71
C GLU A 104 -25.87 -1.29 22.23
N SER A 105 -25.68 -0.62 21.09
CA SER A 105 -26.70 0.25 20.48
C SER A 105 -27.95 -0.56 20.10
N VAL A 106 -27.77 -1.65 19.36
CA VAL A 106 -28.89 -2.51 18.92
C VAL A 106 -29.65 -3.09 20.11
N VAL A 107 -28.95 -3.49 21.17
CA VAL A 107 -29.59 -4.00 22.40
C VAL A 107 -30.38 -2.89 23.10
N ARG A 108 -29.83 -1.68 23.19
CA ARG A 108 -30.53 -0.54 23.80
C ARG A 108 -31.83 -0.22 23.07
N ASP A 109 -31.79 -0.17 21.74
CA ASP A 109 -32.96 0.11 20.91
C ASP A 109 -34.01 -1.00 21.04
N ALA A 110 -33.59 -2.26 20.99
CA ALA A 110 -34.49 -3.40 21.16
C ALA A 110 -35.17 -3.42 22.54
N VAL A 111 -34.42 -3.09 23.61
CA VAL A 111 -34.98 -2.99 24.96
C VAL A 111 -35.95 -1.82 25.06
N TYR A 112 -35.63 -0.66 24.48
CA TYR A 112 -36.52 0.50 24.47
C TYR A 112 -37.85 0.18 23.78
N GLU A 113 -37.79 -0.43 22.60
CA GLU A 113 -38.97 -0.87 21.84
C GLU A 113 -39.80 -1.90 22.61
N ALA A 114 -39.16 -2.91 23.20
CA ALA A 114 -39.86 -3.93 23.99
C ALA A 114 -40.57 -3.30 25.22
N VAL A 115 -39.91 -2.38 25.92
CA VAL A 115 -40.52 -1.69 27.08
C VAL A 115 -41.69 -0.80 26.65
N ALA A 116 -41.56 -0.09 25.53
CA ALA A 116 -42.65 0.72 24.99
C ALA A 116 -43.88 -0.14 24.62
N GLN A 117 -43.66 -1.33 24.08
CA GLN A 117 -44.72 -2.29 23.77
C GLN A 117 -45.40 -2.82 25.04
N GLU A 118 -44.63 -3.15 26.09
CA GLU A 118 -45.19 -3.61 27.37
C GLU A 118 -46.04 -2.55 28.08
N LEU A 119 -45.61 -1.28 28.04
CA LEU A 119 -46.39 -0.16 28.59
C LEU A 119 -47.70 0.03 27.82
N SER A 120 -47.63 0.05 26.49
CA SER A 120 -48.82 0.21 25.63
C SER A 120 -49.80 -0.98 25.76
N GLY A 121 -49.29 -2.20 25.90
CA GLY A 121 -50.10 -3.40 26.10
C GLY A 121 -50.75 -3.47 27.49
N SER A 122 -50.08 -2.89 28.50
CA SER A 122 -50.62 -2.77 29.87
C SER A 122 -51.76 -1.75 29.94
N ASP A 123 -51.64 -0.61 29.24
CA ASP A 123 -52.70 0.40 29.14
C ASP A 123 -53.96 -0.16 28.45
N ALA A 124 -53.80 -1.04 27.46
CA ALA A 124 -54.92 -1.66 26.74
C ALA A 124 -55.66 -2.76 27.53
N LYS A 125 -55.04 -3.35 28.56
CA LYS A 125 -55.64 -4.43 29.38
C LYS A 125 -56.34 -3.90 30.64
N GLY A 126 -56.10 -2.64 31.00
CA GLY A 126 -56.69 -1.96 32.17
C GLY A 126 -58.00 -1.20 31.88
N ALA A 127 -58.46 -1.14 30.62
CA ALA A 127 -59.71 -0.53 30.18
C ALA A 127 -60.78 -1.59 29.87
#